data_AF-A0A847YX63-F1
#
_entry.id   AF-A0A847YX63-F1
#
_cell.length_a   1.000
_cell.length_b   1.000
_cell.length_c   1.000
_cell.angle_alpha   90.00
_cell.angle_beta   90.00
_cell.angle_gamma   90.00
#
_symmetry.space_group_name_H-M   'P 1'
#
loop_
_entity.id
_entity.type
_entity.pdbx_description
1 polymer ?
#
loop_
_entity_poly.entity_id
_entity_poly.type
_entity_poly.pdbx_seq_one_letter_code
_entity_poly.pdbx_strand_id
1 'polypeptide(L)'
;MECTNGQQALVFENNSGNSLDKQYKKPFIDDEQAIEALLPIPLEQDREIIEAKKTMGRVAALFSKQELKSIVTEIKYLSLTWLDEFEMQIFEGKTLLQLLKESGL
;
A
#
# COMPACT_ATOMS: atom_id res chain seq x y z
N MET A 1 -31.60 36.69 -62.88
CA MET A 1 -32.67 36.83 -61.88
C MET A 1 -32.07 36.50 -60.53
N GLU A 2 -31.99 37.54 -59.69
CA GLU A 2 -32.14 37.55 -58.23
C GLU A 2 -31.17 36.66 -57.42
N CYS A 3 -30.10 37.17 -56.77
CA CYS A 3 -30.06 38.07 -55.57
C CYS A 3 -30.80 37.40 -54.38
N THR A 4 -30.29 37.22 -53.16
CA THR A 4 -29.36 38.02 -52.33
C THR A 4 -28.81 37.21 -51.14
N ASN A 5 -27.62 37.61 -50.69
CA ASN A 5 -27.03 37.36 -49.37
C ASN A 5 -27.92 37.84 -48.21
N GLY A 6 -27.69 37.31 -47.00
CA GLY A 6 -28.28 37.85 -45.77
C GLY A 6 -27.65 37.29 -44.49
N GLN A 7 -26.51 37.84 -44.09
CA GLN A 7 -26.03 37.82 -42.71
C GLN A 7 -27.04 38.53 -41.79
N GLN A 8 -27.11 38.12 -40.51
CA GLN A 8 -27.54 38.92 -39.36
C GLN A 8 -27.33 38.07 -38.09
N ALA A 9 -26.83 38.55 -36.96
CA ALA A 9 -26.08 39.73 -36.58
C ALA A 9 -25.52 39.42 -35.18
N LEU A 10 -24.32 39.92 -34.87
CA LEU A 10 -23.80 39.98 -33.51
C LEU A 10 -24.69 40.90 -32.69
N VAL A 11 -25.25 40.40 -31.58
CA VAL A 11 -25.66 41.27 -30.48
C VAL A 11 -24.75 40.96 -29.31
N PHE A 12 -23.75 41.83 -29.17
CA PHE A 12 -23.05 42.06 -27.92
C PHE A 12 -24.03 42.74 -26.98
N GLU A 13 -24.44 42.06 -25.92
CA GLU A 13 -24.90 42.73 -24.71
C GLU A 13 -23.74 42.75 -23.72
N ASN A 14 -23.06 43.90 -23.67
CA ASN A 14 -22.21 44.24 -22.54
C ASN A 14 -23.13 44.62 -21.38
N ASN A 15 -23.04 43.92 -20.25
CA ASN A 15 -23.19 44.59 -18.98
C ASN A 15 -22.31 43.99 -17.90
N SER A 16 -21.49 44.86 -17.34
CA SER A 16 -20.48 44.64 -16.31
C SER A 16 -21.15 44.51 -14.95
N GLY A 17 -20.73 43.55 -14.12
CA GLY A 17 -21.28 43.36 -12.77
C GLY A 17 -20.71 42.14 -12.05
N ASN A 18 -19.62 42.36 -11.33
CA ASN A 18 -18.89 41.44 -10.48
C ASN A 18 -19.74 40.88 -9.32
N SER A 19 -19.68 39.57 -9.01
CA SER A 19 -19.54 39.08 -7.61
C SER A 19 -19.41 37.56 -7.58
N LEU A 20 -18.35 37.12 -6.89
CA LEU A 20 -18.06 35.77 -6.44
C LEU A 20 -19.28 35.13 -5.74
N ASP A 21 -19.55 33.86 -6.05
CA ASP A 21 -19.98 32.82 -5.10
C ASP A 21 -20.29 31.51 -5.86
N LYS A 22 -19.29 30.96 -6.55
CA LYS A 22 -19.30 29.51 -6.79
C LYS A 22 -18.77 28.88 -5.51
N GLN A 23 -19.68 28.58 -4.59
CA GLN A 23 -19.39 27.83 -3.38
C GLN A 23 -18.90 26.44 -3.81
N TYR A 24 -17.57 26.28 -3.91
CA TYR A 24 -16.93 24.99 -4.13
C TYR A 24 -17.25 24.10 -2.93
N LYS A 25 -18.30 23.28 -3.01
CA LYS A 25 -18.48 22.15 -2.11
C LYS A 25 -17.33 21.19 -2.37
N LYS A 26 -16.31 21.27 -1.52
CA LYS A 26 -15.28 20.21 -1.41
C LYS A 26 -16.03 18.89 -1.23
N PRO A 27 -15.82 17.87 -2.09
CA PRO A 27 -16.39 16.57 -1.83
C PRO A 27 -15.91 16.14 -0.45
N PHE A 28 -16.85 15.76 0.42
CA PHE A 28 -16.52 15.11 1.68
C PHE A 28 -15.98 13.73 1.30
N ILE A 29 -14.66 13.67 1.11
CA ILE A 29 -13.92 12.42 1.01
C ILE A 29 -13.80 11.96 2.45
N ASP A 30 -14.33 10.79 2.74
CA ASP A 30 -14.12 10.11 4.01
C ASP A 30 -12.61 10.10 4.32
N ASP A 31 -12.21 10.46 5.53
CA ASP A 31 -10.81 10.70 5.86
C ASP A 31 -9.96 9.45 5.55
N GLU A 32 -10.56 8.26 5.67
CA GLU A 32 -9.95 6.98 5.30
C GLU A 32 -9.64 6.89 3.80
N GLN A 33 -10.56 7.34 2.93
CA GLN A 33 -10.38 7.37 1.47
C GLN A 33 -9.36 8.43 1.03
N ALA A 34 -9.26 9.54 1.76
CA ALA A 34 -8.27 10.58 1.50
C ALA A 34 -6.86 10.14 1.90
N ILE A 35 -6.72 9.39 3.00
CA ILE A 35 -5.45 8.84 3.46
C ILE A 35 -4.92 7.80 2.45
N GLU A 36 -5.78 6.91 1.94
CA GLU A 36 -5.42 5.92 0.93
C GLU A 36 -5.01 6.55 -0.41
N ALA A 37 -5.62 7.67 -0.80
CA ALA A 37 -5.31 8.38 -2.04
C ALA A 37 -4.02 9.20 -2.00
N LEU A 38 -3.56 9.62 -0.81
CA LEU A 38 -2.47 10.60 -0.66
C LEU A 38 -1.10 10.00 -0.36
N LEU A 39 -1.03 8.75 0.12
CA LEU A 39 0.22 8.18 0.62
C LEU A 39 0.48 6.81 -0.01
N PRO A 40 1.53 6.62 -0.82
CA PRO A 40 2.03 5.30 -1.19
C PRO A 40 2.80 4.70 -0.02
N ILE A 41 2.20 4.72 1.18
CA ILE A 41 2.76 4.10 2.37
C ILE A 41 2.03 2.77 2.51
N PRO A 42 2.68 1.64 2.22
CA PRO A 42 2.13 0.35 2.57
C PRO A 42 1.85 0.37 4.07
N LEU A 43 0.63 0.04 4.47
CA LEU A 43 0.33 -0.29 5.87
C LEU A 43 1.42 -1.25 6.37
N GLU A 44 1.93 -1.12 7.60
CA GLU A 44 3.03 -1.96 8.11
C GLU A 44 2.81 -3.48 7.88
N GLN A 45 1.55 -3.90 7.86
CA GLN A 45 1.12 -5.27 7.55
C GLN A 45 1.52 -5.74 6.13
N ASP A 46 1.75 -4.80 5.23
CA ASP A 46 2.13 -5.03 3.83
C ASP A 46 3.64 -5.00 3.64
N ARG A 47 4.41 -4.46 4.59
CA ARG A 47 5.87 -4.42 4.49
C ARG A 47 6.46 -5.83 4.40
N GLU A 48 6.02 -6.73 5.26
CA GLU A 48 6.45 -8.13 5.26
C GLU A 48 6.12 -8.83 3.93
N ILE A 49 4.96 -8.53 3.36
CA ILE A 49 4.53 -9.08 2.06
C ILE A 49 5.34 -8.46 0.92
N ILE A 50 5.65 -7.17 0.97
CA ILE A 50 6.49 -6.49 -0.02
C ILE A 50 7.91 -7.08 0.01
N GLU A 51 8.47 -7.27 1.20
CA GLU A 51 9.80 -7.88 1.37
C GLU A 51 9.80 -9.35 0.91
N ALA A 52 8.75 -10.12 1.23
CA ALA A 52 8.59 -11.49 0.75
C ALA A 52 8.50 -11.54 -0.78
N LYS A 53 7.70 -10.67 -1.40
CA LYS A 53 7.59 -10.55 -2.86
C LYS A 53 8.92 -10.19 -3.51
N LYS A 54 9.67 -9.27 -2.90
CA LYS A 54 11.01 -8.88 -3.37
C LYS A 54 11.99 -10.05 -3.30
N THR A 55 11.96 -10.81 -2.21
CA THR A 55 12.92 -11.90 -1.94
C THR A 55 12.63 -13.14 -2.79
N MET A 56 11.36 -13.55 -2.86
CA MET A 56 10.93 -14.72 -3.63
C MET A 56 10.82 -14.43 -5.14
N GLY A 57 10.83 -13.15 -5.53
CA GLY A 57 10.84 -12.71 -6.92
C GLY A 57 9.63 -13.21 -7.70
N ARG A 58 9.87 -13.84 -8.86
CA ARG A 58 8.80 -14.28 -9.77
C ARG A 58 7.89 -15.34 -9.16
N VAL A 59 8.41 -16.14 -8.22
CA VAL A 59 7.64 -17.21 -7.57
C VAL A 59 6.54 -16.64 -6.68
N ALA A 60 6.76 -15.48 -6.06
CA ALA A 60 5.72 -14.82 -5.26
C ALA A 60 4.51 -14.35 -6.07
N ALA A 61 4.64 -14.19 -7.40
CA ALA A 61 3.51 -13.83 -8.26
C ALA A 61 2.52 -14.99 -8.46
N LEU A 62 2.90 -16.23 -8.11
CA LEU A 62 2.04 -17.41 -8.17
C LEU A 62 1.07 -17.51 -6.99
N PHE A 63 1.26 -16.68 -5.96
CA PHE A 63 0.49 -16.75 -4.72
C PHE A 63 -0.29 -15.45 -4.51
N SER A 64 -1.51 -15.58 -4.00
CA SER A 64 -2.25 -14.44 -3.46
C SER A 64 -1.53 -13.85 -2.24
N LYS A 65 -1.89 -12.62 -1.87
CA LYS A 65 -1.34 -11.95 -0.68
C LYS A 65 -1.50 -12.79 0.58
N GLN A 66 -2.65 -13.45 0.73
CA GLN A 66 -2.95 -14.27 1.91
C GLN A 66 -2.15 -15.58 1.93
N GLU A 67 -2.04 -16.25 0.78
CA GLU A 67 -1.22 -17.47 0.66
C GLU A 67 0.24 -17.16 0.93
N LEU A 68 0.76 -16.06 0.36
CA LEU A 68 2.13 -15.63 0.61
C LEU A 68 2.39 -15.36 2.09
N LYS A 69 1.44 -14.73 2.79
CA LYS A 69 1.52 -14.52 4.25
C LYS A 69 1.56 -15.84 5.01
N SER A 70 0.75 -16.81 4.60
CA SER A 70 0.71 -18.14 5.22
C SER A 70 2.04 -18.87 5.04
N ILE A 71 2.57 -18.88 3.81
CA ILE A 71 3.84 -19.54 3.46
C ILE A 71 5.00 -18.92 4.24
N VAL A 72 5.08 -17.59 4.30
CA VAL A 72 6.14 -16.91 5.06
C VAL A 72 6.08 -17.26 6.54
N THR A 73 4.87 -17.28 7.11
CA THR A 73 4.65 -17.67 8.52
C THR A 73 5.12 -19.10 8.77
N GLU A 74 4.76 -20.03 7.89
CA GLU A 74 5.13 -21.44 8.01
C GLU A 74 6.64 -21.65 7.89
N ILE A 75 7.29 -21.05 6.89
CA ILE A 75 8.74 -21.11 6.72
C ILE A 75 9.45 -20.55 7.96
N LYS A 76 8.97 -19.42 8.51
CA LYS A 76 9.53 -18.85 9.74
C LYS A 76 9.41 -19.81 10.91
N TYR A 77 8.24 -20.40 11.11
CA TYR A 77 8.03 -21.38 12.17
C TYR A 77 8.96 -22.57 12.03
N LEU A 78 8.99 -23.21 10.85
CA LEU A 78 9.84 -24.37 10.59
C LEU A 78 11.33 -24.05 10.77
N SER A 79 11.77 -22.88 10.30
CA SER A 79 13.16 -22.46 10.41
C SER A 79 13.56 -22.23 11.87
N LEU A 80 12.69 -21.61 12.68
CA LEU A 80 12.95 -21.37 14.10
C LEU A 80 12.96 -22.69 14.88
N THR A 81 11.98 -23.57 14.65
CA THR A 81 11.95 -24.88 15.29
C THR A 81 13.16 -25.73 14.93
N TRP A 82 13.55 -25.75 13.65
CA TRP A 82 14.72 -26.49 13.23
C TRP A 82 16.01 -25.92 13.82
N LEU A 83 16.11 -24.59 13.93
CA LEU A 83 17.25 -23.94 14.57
C LEU A 83 17.31 -24.30 16.06
N ASP A 84 16.21 -24.21 16.79
CA ASP A 84 16.15 -24.58 18.21
C ASP A 84 16.55 -26.05 18.41
N GLU A 85 16.05 -26.97 17.59
CA GLU A 85 16.41 -28.39 17.66
C GLU A 85 17.90 -28.62 17.36
N PHE A 86 18.45 -27.95 16.35
CA PHE A 86 19.87 -28.01 16.02
C PHE A 86 20.74 -27.47 17.17
N GLU A 87 20.35 -26.34 17.76
CA GLU A 87 21.02 -25.76 18.91
C GLU A 87 21.00 -26.73 20.11
N MET A 88 19.84 -27.33 20.40
CA MET A 88 19.71 -28.32 21.48
C MET A 88 20.61 -29.55 21.27
N GLN A 89 20.85 -29.97 20.02
CA GLN A 89 21.77 -31.09 19.75
C GLN A 89 23.23 -30.73 20.03
N ILE A 90 23.62 -29.47 19.83
CA ILE A 90 25.01 -29.01 19.99
C ILE A 90 25.29 -28.52 21.40
N PHE A 91 24.32 -27.87 22.05
CA PHE A 91 24.45 -27.22 23.34
C PHE A 91 23.83 -28.04 24.47
N GLU A 92 24.00 -29.36 24.42
CA GLU A 92 23.61 -30.29 25.50
C GLU A 92 22.15 -30.14 25.97
N GLY A 93 21.23 -29.97 25.01
CA GLY A 93 19.80 -29.84 25.26
C GLY A 93 19.31 -28.43 25.51
N LYS A 94 20.15 -27.40 25.32
CA LYS A 94 19.78 -25.98 25.48
C LYS A 94 19.78 -25.24 24.14
N THR A 95 19.01 -24.16 24.04
CA THR A 95 19.13 -23.22 22.92
C THR A 95 20.19 -22.16 23.21
N LEU A 96 20.73 -21.52 22.17
CA LEU A 96 21.71 -20.44 22.31
C LEU A 96 21.15 -19.29 23.14
N LEU A 97 19.86 -18.98 22.96
CA LEU A 97 19.17 -17.94 23.74
C LEU A 97 19.14 -18.29 25.23
N GLN A 98 18.99 -19.56 25.59
CA GLN A 98 19.03 -19.99 26.98
C GLN A 98 20.44 -19.86 27.55
N LEU A 99 21.47 -20.25 26.80
CA LEU A 99 22.86 -20.08 27.21
C LEU A 99 23.23 -18.61 27.43
N LEU A 100 22.79 -17.72 26.54
CA LEU A 100 23.01 -16.27 26.67
C LEU A 100 22.42 -15.73 27.97
N LYS A 101 21.17 -16.08 28.27
CA LYS A 101 20.50 -15.70 29.53
C LYS A 101 21.23 -16.22 30.76
N GLU A 102 21.73 -17.45 30.72
CA GLU A 102 22.52 -18.03 31.82
C GLU A 102 23.88 -17.34 32.00
N SER A 103 24.47 -16.84 30.91
CA SER A 103 25.73 -16.09 30.92
C SER A 103 25.59 -14.64 31.40
N GLY A 104 24.36 -14.17 31.64
CA GLY A 104 24.07 -12.80 32.08
C GLY A 104 24.10 -11.76 30.96
N LEU A 105 23.98 -12.20 29.70
CA LEU A 105 23.85 -11.36 28.51
C LEU A 105 22.40 -11.27 28.02
#